data_AF-A0A0A8L540-F1
#
_entry.id   AF-A0A0A8L540-F1
#
_cell.length_a   1.000
_cell.length_b   1.000
_cell.length_c   1.000
_cell.angle_alpha   90.00
_cell.angle_beta   90.00
_cell.angle_gamma   90.00
#
_symmetry.space_group_name_H-M   'P 1'
#
loop_
_entity.id
_entity.type
_entity.pdbx_description
1 polymer ?
#
loop_
_entity_poly.entity_id
_entity_poly.type
_entity_poly.pdbx_seq_one_letter_code
_entity_poly.pdbx_strand_id
1 'polypeptide(L)'
;MPQLYTLLLGASGMTGKIVLQQLLSLPSYFPLIDLPLLTSPVNLEHHIVVITRSQLDVEEEVQKQFKLLEKSDLVDWNYSYDRDGNEIVYSTTVLNEISISVKINITAIKEPDSTKWAHMIPHHISISDPLANLSIISCLGSTSSSSKKSGVSREWVDKTLNLDILKSVLNNDSLSQKLSQYFLMTSFNNFAISTIFPYFKSKKDLETTAEKLLRDHRASITILRPGPLVGRHGYLTPFVVPELDDHLVHSIYEYQKAILRHYTKRINEWRKVGVATRASEIVAKVSYNMPCGLLLGYPVKAEDCAFVLVTERMKHFKSTSLEPRKVTYFSSQQIDSYKEKIEAHI
;
A
#
# COMPACT_ATOMS: atom_id res chain seq x y z
N MET A 1 -12.66 19.59 11.27
CA MET A 1 -12.97 18.27 10.69
C MET A 1 -12.14 17.22 11.42
N PRO A 2 -12.62 15.97 11.55
CA PRO A 2 -11.86 14.93 12.24
C PRO A 2 -10.54 14.63 11.51
N GLN A 3 -9.47 14.42 12.27
CA GLN A 3 -8.19 14.01 11.70
C GLN A 3 -8.20 12.52 11.30
N LEU A 4 -7.59 12.19 10.17
CA LEU A 4 -7.38 10.82 9.73
C LEU A 4 -6.03 10.32 10.20
N TYR A 5 -5.97 9.14 10.83
CA TYR A 5 -4.70 8.48 11.16
C TYR A 5 -4.60 7.15 10.43
N THR A 6 -3.44 6.86 9.85
CA THR A 6 -3.13 5.52 9.35
C THR A 6 -1.75 5.04 9.70
N LEU A 7 -1.73 3.84 10.26
CA LEU A 7 -0.53 3.04 10.40
C LEU A 7 -0.41 2.13 9.18
N LEU A 8 0.55 2.41 8.30
CA LEU A 8 0.86 1.58 7.14
C LEU A 8 2.06 0.67 7.45
N LEU A 9 1.81 -0.64 7.40
CA LEU A 9 2.83 -1.65 7.64
C LEU A 9 3.26 -2.29 6.31
N GLY A 10 4.59 -2.39 6.11
CA GLY A 10 5.15 -3.02 4.91
C GLY A 10 5.31 -2.10 3.71
N ALA A 11 5.43 -0.78 3.92
CA ALA A 11 5.61 0.21 2.84
C ALA A 11 6.89 0.03 2.01
N SER A 12 7.89 -0.71 2.49
CA SER A 12 9.07 -1.08 1.71
C SER A 12 8.82 -2.24 0.73
N GLY A 13 7.72 -2.98 0.90
CA GLY A 13 7.29 -4.04 0.00
C GLY A 13 6.55 -3.49 -1.22
N MET A 14 6.40 -4.31 -2.27
CA MET A 14 5.75 -3.89 -3.52
C MET A 14 4.34 -3.31 -3.28
N THR A 15 3.44 -4.06 -2.65
CA THR A 15 2.07 -3.62 -2.40
C THR A 15 2.00 -2.46 -1.42
N GLY A 16 2.74 -2.52 -0.31
CA GLY A 16 2.73 -1.44 0.69
C GLY A 16 3.27 -0.11 0.13
N LYS A 17 4.27 -0.15 -0.76
CA LYS A 17 4.77 1.02 -1.46
C LYS A 17 3.70 1.64 -2.35
N ILE A 18 2.95 0.82 -3.10
CA ILE A 18 1.87 1.31 -3.96
C ILE A 18 0.71 1.84 -3.12
N VAL A 19 0.40 1.22 -1.98
CA VAL A 19 -0.58 1.76 -1.01
C VAL A 19 -0.15 3.12 -0.50
N LEU A 20 1.12 3.29 -0.12
CA LEU A 20 1.65 4.59 0.28
C LEU A 20 1.45 5.61 -0.85
N GLN A 21 1.89 5.29 -2.07
CA GLN A 21 1.72 6.16 -3.24
C GLN A 21 0.26 6.59 -3.45
N GLN A 22 -0.69 5.66 -3.34
CA GLN A 22 -2.12 5.97 -3.41
C GLN A 22 -2.54 6.91 -2.26
N LEU A 23 -2.14 6.64 -1.01
CA LEU A 23 -2.42 7.55 0.13
C LEU A 23 -1.80 8.94 -0.03
N LEU A 24 -0.67 9.08 -0.73
CA LEU A 24 -0.06 10.37 -1.02
C LEU A 24 -0.75 11.09 -2.19
N SER A 25 -1.52 10.37 -3.01
CA SER A 25 -2.16 10.93 -4.20
C SER A 25 -3.41 11.73 -3.86
N LEU A 26 -3.52 12.93 -4.43
CA LEU A 26 -4.72 13.77 -4.30
C LEU A 26 -6.03 13.06 -4.68
N PRO A 27 -6.10 12.26 -5.78
CA PRO A 27 -7.35 11.59 -6.16
C PRO A 27 -7.94 10.68 -5.08
N SER A 28 -7.12 10.14 -4.18
CA SER A 28 -7.59 9.30 -3.09
C SER A 28 -8.51 10.04 -2.10
N TYR A 29 -8.46 11.37 -2.05
CA TYR A 29 -9.25 12.17 -1.12
C TYR A 29 -10.55 12.70 -1.71
N PHE A 30 -10.74 12.61 -3.04
CA PHE A 30 -11.96 13.07 -3.69
C PHE A 30 -13.25 12.44 -3.15
N PRO A 31 -13.29 11.16 -2.74
CA PRO A 31 -14.49 10.59 -2.10
C PRO A 31 -14.92 11.31 -0.81
N LEU A 32 -13.99 12.02 -0.15
CA LEU A 32 -14.25 12.82 1.06
C LEU A 32 -14.70 14.25 0.74
N ILE A 33 -14.53 14.69 -0.51
CA ILE A 33 -14.83 16.05 -0.97
C ILE A 33 -16.07 15.98 -1.86
N ASP A 34 -17.22 16.30 -1.30
CA ASP A 34 -18.50 16.25 -2.01
C ASP A 34 -18.75 17.58 -2.74
N LEU A 35 -18.09 17.79 -3.88
CA LEU A 35 -18.09 19.08 -4.61
C LEU A 35 -19.49 19.70 -4.79
N PRO A 36 -20.55 18.94 -5.19
CA PRO A 36 -21.89 19.50 -5.37
C PRO A 36 -22.56 19.98 -4.09
N LEU A 37 -22.14 19.47 -2.92
CA LEU A 37 -22.72 19.78 -1.61
C LEU A 37 -21.84 20.72 -0.77
N LEU A 38 -20.72 21.20 -1.34
CA LEU A 38 -19.83 22.13 -0.65
C LEU A 38 -20.51 23.47 -0.41
N THR A 39 -20.69 23.80 0.87
CA THR A 39 -21.23 25.09 1.34
C THR A 39 -20.25 25.84 2.23
N SER A 40 -19.12 25.23 2.59
CA SER A 40 -18.12 25.81 3.48
C SER A 40 -16.71 25.26 3.17
N PRO A 41 -15.65 25.95 3.61
CA PRO A 41 -14.28 25.49 3.43
C PRO A 41 -14.04 24.08 3.99
N VAL A 42 -13.27 23.29 3.25
CA VAL A 42 -12.91 21.92 3.65
C VAL A 42 -11.42 21.84 3.93
N ASN A 43 -11.09 21.49 5.17
CA ASN A 43 -9.72 21.24 5.59
C ASN A 43 -9.62 19.79 6.07
N LEU A 44 -9.01 18.93 5.26
CA LEU A 44 -8.73 17.54 5.58
C LEU A 44 -7.29 17.41 6.04
N GLU A 45 -7.08 16.74 7.17
CA GLU A 45 -5.75 16.44 7.68
C GLU A 45 -5.59 14.93 7.88
N HIS A 46 -4.56 14.37 7.26
CA HIS A 46 -4.26 12.95 7.31
C HIS A 46 -2.82 12.70 7.74
N HIS A 47 -2.68 12.04 8.88
CA HIS A 47 -1.42 11.57 9.44
C HIS A 47 -1.16 10.13 9.01
N ILE A 48 -0.09 9.91 8.25
CA ILE A 48 0.38 8.59 7.84
C ILE A 48 1.63 8.25 8.64
N VAL A 49 1.55 7.21 9.46
CA VAL A 49 2.70 6.64 10.15
C VAL A 49 3.12 5.38 9.40
N VAL A 50 4.39 5.36 8.99
CA VAL A 50 4.96 4.26 8.23
C VAL A 50 6.13 3.68 9.02
N ILE A 51 6.18 2.36 9.16
CA ILE A 51 7.31 1.67 9.80
C ILE A 51 8.00 0.79 8.76
N THR A 52 9.31 0.99 8.59
CA THR A 52 10.12 0.27 7.61
C THR A 52 11.45 -0.19 8.19
N ARG A 53 11.98 -1.31 7.65
CA ARG A 53 13.32 -1.80 8.03
C ARG A 53 14.43 -0.96 7.41
N SER A 54 14.17 -0.39 6.24
CA SER A 54 15.10 0.45 5.48
C SER A 54 14.64 1.90 5.49
N GLN A 55 15.56 2.81 5.16
CA GLN A 55 15.17 4.20 4.90
C GLN A 55 14.08 4.22 3.82
N LEU A 56 13.01 4.96 4.08
CA LEU A 56 11.99 5.31 3.09
C LEU A 56 12.35 6.69 2.54
N ASP A 57 12.52 6.78 1.24
CA ASP A 57 12.68 8.05 0.55
C ASP A 57 11.28 8.63 0.27
N VAL A 58 10.75 9.37 1.25
CA VAL A 58 9.41 9.98 1.15
C VAL A 58 9.38 10.96 -0.02
N GLU A 59 10.42 11.77 -0.17
CA GLU A 59 10.53 12.74 -1.24
C GLU A 59 10.41 12.09 -2.62
N GLU A 60 11.15 10.99 -2.86
CA GLU A 60 11.07 10.27 -4.15
C GLU A 60 9.63 9.82 -4.45
N GLU A 61 8.88 9.37 -3.43
CA GLU A 61 7.49 8.93 -3.60
C GLU A 61 6.52 10.09 -3.82
N VAL A 62 6.72 11.23 -3.15
CA VAL A 62 5.95 12.46 -3.37
C VAL A 62 6.16 13.01 -4.77
N GLN A 63 7.42 13.08 -5.22
CA GLN A 63 7.75 13.57 -6.57
C GLN A 63 7.12 12.71 -7.67
N LYS A 64 6.94 11.40 -7.44
CA LYS A 64 6.19 10.55 -8.37
C LYS A 64 4.72 10.94 -8.44
N GLN A 65 4.09 11.28 -7.31
CA GLN A 65 2.69 11.71 -7.30
C GLN A 65 2.51 13.07 -7.96
N PHE A 66 3.43 14.02 -7.73
CA PHE A 66 3.39 15.33 -8.39
C PHE A 66 3.50 15.19 -9.92
N LYS A 67 4.44 14.37 -10.41
CA LYS A 67 4.57 14.07 -11.85
C LYS A 67 3.34 13.41 -12.47
N LEU A 68 2.57 12.65 -11.68
CA LEU A 68 1.30 12.08 -12.16
C LEU A 68 0.21 13.15 -12.21
N LEU A 69 0.17 14.04 -11.22
CA LEU A 69 -0.78 15.15 -11.16
C LEU A 69 -0.53 16.17 -12.27
N GLU A 70 0.73 16.52 -12.56
CA GLU A 70 1.12 17.41 -13.67
C GLU A 70 0.65 16.92 -15.05
N LYS A 71 0.46 15.61 -15.21
CA LYS A 71 -0.01 14.99 -16.45
C LYS A 71 -1.53 14.82 -16.49
N SER A 72 -2.21 15.18 -15.41
CA SER A 72 -3.65 14.99 -15.26
C SER A 72 -4.39 16.23 -15.72
N ASP A 73 -5.55 16.04 -16.33
CA ASP A 73 -6.50 17.12 -16.67
C ASP A 73 -7.27 17.63 -15.42
N LEU A 74 -6.76 17.36 -14.22
CA LEU A 74 -7.41 17.80 -12.98
C LEU A 74 -7.25 19.30 -12.84
N VAL A 75 -8.32 19.97 -12.40
CA VAL A 75 -8.48 21.41 -12.10
C VAL A 75 -7.23 22.02 -11.45
N ASP A 76 -7.05 23.35 -11.54
CA ASP A 76 -5.97 24.13 -10.90
C ASP A 76 -5.83 23.85 -9.38
N TRP A 77 -5.07 22.81 -9.03
CA TRP A 77 -4.67 22.48 -7.66
C TRP A 77 -3.24 22.96 -7.43
N ASN A 78 -3.05 23.80 -6.42
CA ASN A 78 -1.75 24.12 -5.90
C ASN A 78 -1.26 22.96 -5.02
N TYR A 79 0.01 22.59 -5.17
CA TYR A 79 0.62 21.55 -4.35
C TYR A 79 2.02 21.95 -3.90
N SER A 80 2.38 21.54 -2.69
CA SER A 80 3.70 21.76 -2.11
C SER A 80 4.12 20.59 -1.23
N TYR A 81 5.43 20.40 -1.09
CA TYR A 81 6.01 19.43 -0.18
C TYR A 81 7.05 20.12 0.71
N ASP A 82 6.79 20.13 2.01
CA ASP A 82 7.77 20.52 3.03
C ASP A 82 8.61 19.30 3.38
N ARG A 83 9.90 19.38 3.04
CA ARG A 83 10.88 18.31 3.26
C ARG A 83 11.19 18.12 4.75
N ASP A 84 11.18 19.20 5.53
CA ASP A 84 11.58 19.16 6.94
C ASP A 84 10.46 18.54 7.79
N GLY A 85 9.21 18.91 7.49
CA GLY A 85 8.02 18.33 8.13
C GLY A 85 7.52 17.01 7.54
N ASN A 86 8.04 16.58 6.38
CA ASN A 86 7.44 15.50 5.56
C ASN A 86 5.94 15.71 5.33
N GLU A 87 5.59 16.93 4.92
CA GLU A 87 4.21 17.39 4.81
C GLU A 87 3.88 17.72 3.36
N ILE A 88 2.78 17.17 2.86
CA ILE A 88 2.23 17.50 1.55
C ILE A 88 0.98 18.34 1.77
N VAL A 89 0.86 19.43 1.01
CA VAL A 89 -0.36 20.23 0.98
C VAL A 89 -0.86 20.27 -0.45
N TYR A 90 -2.13 19.91 -0.63
CA TYR A 90 -2.90 20.15 -1.85
C TYR A 90 -3.98 21.17 -1.53
N SER A 91 -4.11 22.22 -2.34
CA SER A 91 -5.15 23.21 -2.14
C SER A 91 -5.73 23.72 -3.46
N THR A 92 -7.02 24.06 -3.44
CA THR A 92 -7.68 24.73 -4.57
C THR A 92 -8.80 25.61 -4.03
N THR A 93 -9.30 26.51 -4.87
CA THR A 93 -10.49 27.32 -4.58
C THR A 93 -11.54 27.05 -5.63
N VAL A 94 -12.70 26.57 -5.20
CA VAL A 94 -13.83 26.27 -6.07
C VAL A 94 -14.77 27.47 -6.08
N LEU A 95 -15.24 27.86 -7.28
CA LEU A 95 -16.13 29.00 -7.50
C LEU A 95 -15.60 30.33 -6.91
N ASN A 96 -14.28 30.48 -6.79
CA ASN A 96 -13.61 31.64 -6.17
C ASN A 96 -14.03 31.96 -4.72
N GLU A 97 -14.75 31.05 -4.04
CA GLU A 97 -15.31 31.30 -2.70
C GLU A 97 -14.98 30.19 -1.70
N ILE A 98 -14.93 28.92 -2.15
CA ILE A 98 -14.78 27.78 -1.24
C ILE A 98 -13.36 27.24 -1.34
N SER A 99 -12.58 27.40 -0.27
CA SER A 99 -11.25 26.82 -0.17
C SER A 99 -11.32 25.34 0.23
N ILE A 100 -10.56 24.53 -0.50
CA ILE A 100 -10.36 23.11 -0.21
C ILE A 100 -8.88 22.90 0.04
N SER A 101 -8.54 22.31 1.18
CA SER A 101 -7.16 21.98 1.56
C SER A 101 -7.09 20.53 2.05
N VAL A 102 -6.16 19.77 1.49
CA VAL A 102 -5.81 18.42 1.92
C VAL A 102 -4.36 18.43 2.37
N LYS A 103 -4.17 18.20 3.67
CA LYS A 103 -2.88 18.16 4.34
C LYS A 103 -2.52 16.72 4.68
N ILE A 104 -1.35 16.26 4.25
CA ILE A 104 -0.85 14.90 4.50
C ILE A 104 0.46 14.99 5.26
N ASN A 105 0.46 14.57 6.52
CA ASN A 105 1.64 14.53 7.38
C ASN A 105 2.21 13.11 7.41
N ILE A 106 3.49 12.92 7.07
CA ILE A 106 4.09 11.59 6.94
C ILE A 106 5.17 11.40 8.01
N THR A 107 4.97 10.43 8.90
CA THR A 107 5.97 10.03 9.90
C THR A 107 6.59 8.70 9.48
N ALA A 108 7.82 8.72 8.95
CA ALA A 108 8.56 7.53 8.56
C ALA A 108 9.50 7.07 9.68
N ILE A 109 9.20 5.92 10.29
CA ILE A 109 9.98 5.32 11.37
C ILE A 109 10.86 4.22 10.79
N LYS A 110 12.18 4.43 10.84
CA LYS A 110 13.17 3.43 10.47
C LYS A 110 13.53 2.60 11.69
N GLU A 111 13.06 1.36 11.73
CA GLU A 111 13.48 0.35 12.71
C GLU A 111 13.85 -0.94 11.95
N PRO A 112 15.15 -1.22 11.76
CA PRO A 112 15.62 -2.41 11.08
C PRO A 112 15.15 -3.72 11.74
N ASP A 113 15.00 -3.73 13.06
CA ASP A 113 14.57 -4.89 13.84
C ASP A 113 13.05 -4.91 14.02
N SER A 114 12.38 -5.68 13.15
CA SER A 114 10.93 -5.82 13.19
C SER A 114 10.38 -6.42 14.48
N THR A 115 11.19 -7.08 15.32
CA THR A 115 10.71 -7.63 16.60
C THR A 115 10.30 -6.53 17.58
N LYS A 116 10.82 -5.30 17.40
CA LYS A 116 10.53 -4.14 18.25
C LYS A 116 9.28 -3.37 17.82
N TRP A 117 8.81 -3.57 16.58
CA TRP A 117 7.77 -2.73 15.98
C TRP A 117 6.49 -2.67 16.79
N ALA A 118 6.01 -3.82 17.30
CA ALA A 118 4.81 -3.88 18.12
C ALA A 118 4.93 -2.94 19.33
N HIS A 119 6.03 -3.01 20.08
CA HIS A 119 6.26 -2.20 21.27
C HIS A 119 6.47 -0.71 20.97
N MET A 120 7.01 -0.38 19.79
CA MET A 120 7.30 1.02 19.43
C MET A 120 6.06 1.79 18.98
N ILE A 121 5.10 1.14 18.32
CA ILE A 121 3.92 1.79 17.73
C ILE A 121 3.18 2.70 18.73
N PRO A 122 2.85 2.26 19.96
CA PRO A 122 2.15 3.10 20.93
C PRO A 122 2.90 4.37 21.34
N HIS A 123 4.23 4.40 21.20
CA HIS A 123 5.06 5.55 21.56
C HIS A 123 5.16 6.58 20.44
N HIS A 124 4.91 6.17 19.19
CA HIS A 124 5.01 7.03 18.02
C HIS A 124 3.65 7.51 17.49
N ILE A 125 2.55 6.93 17.96
CA ILE A 125 1.20 7.34 17.58
C ILE A 125 0.55 7.96 18.81
N SER A 126 0.39 9.28 18.80
CA SER A 126 -0.38 10.01 19.80
C SER A 126 -1.55 10.71 19.09
N ILE A 127 -2.77 10.35 19.49
CA ILE A 127 -4.01 10.89 18.90
C ILE A 127 -4.76 11.65 19.98
N SER A 128 -4.60 12.97 20.00
CA SER A 128 -5.27 13.85 20.97
C SER A 128 -6.70 14.20 20.57
N ASP A 129 -7.02 14.19 19.28
CA ASP A 129 -8.35 14.56 18.78
C ASP A 129 -9.40 13.51 19.18
N PRO A 130 -10.46 13.87 19.95
CA PRO A 130 -11.52 12.96 20.34
C PRO A 130 -12.26 12.32 19.15
N LEU A 131 -12.35 13.03 18.02
CA LEU A 131 -13.07 12.62 16.81
C LEU A 131 -12.18 11.90 15.80
N ALA A 132 -10.86 11.82 16.04
CA ALA A 132 -9.95 11.15 15.14
C ALA A 132 -10.14 9.63 15.11
N ASN A 133 -9.92 9.06 13.93
CA ASN A 133 -10.02 7.64 13.66
C ASN A 133 -8.67 7.07 13.23
N LEU A 134 -8.31 5.93 13.80
CA LEU A 134 -7.12 5.17 13.43
C LEU A 134 -7.50 3.99 12.54
N SER A 135 -6.89 3.93 11.37
CA SER A 135 -6.87 2.73 10.53
C SER A 135 -5.48 2.10 10.52
N ILE A 136 -5.41 0.77 10.51
CA ILE A 136 -4.17 0.05 10.30
C ILE A 136 -4.27 -0.65 8.96
N ILE A 137 -3.30 -0.44 8.08
CA ILE A 137 -3.19 -1.15 6.80
C ILE A 137 -1.97 -2.04 6.84
N SER A 138 -2.20 -3.35 6.94
CA SER A 138 -1.12 -4.32 6.88
C SER A 138 -0.93 -4.89 5.48
N CYS A 139 0.21 -4.52 4.89
CA CYS A 139 0.77 -5.12 3.68
C CYS A 139 2.04 -5.94 4.01
N LEU A 140 2.18 -6.39 5.26
CA LEU A 140 3.33 -7.18 5.69
C LEU A 140 3.33 -8.55 5.02
N GLY A 141 4.48 -8.88 4.44
CA GLY A 141 4.78 -10.24 4.02
C GLY A 141 6.27 -10.44 3.75
N SER A 142 6.69 -11.69 3.73
CA SER A 142 8.08 -12.05 3.45
C SER A 142 8.20 -13.01 2.28
N THR A 143 9.08 -12.69 1.33
CA THR A 143 9.46 -13.64 0.27
C THR A 143 10.37 -14.73 0.82
N SER A 144 10.49 -15.85 0.10
CA SER A 144 11.46 -16.91 0.44
C SER A 144 12.90 -16.41 0.43
N SER A 145 13.24 -15.52 -0.51
CA SER A 145 14.53 -14.84 -0.60
C SER A 145 14.81 -13.98 0.63
N SER A 146 13.84 -13.13 1.02
CA SER A 146 13.97 -12.24 2.19
C SER A 146 14.10 -13.01 3.50
N SER A 147 13.35 -14.10 3.64
CA SER A 147 13.42 -14.97 4.83
C SER A 147 14.78 -15.66 4.96
N LYS A 148 15.31 -16.20 3.85
CA LYS A 148 16.67 -16.78 3.84
C LYS A 148 17.76 -15.75 4.17
N LYS A 149 17.64 -14.52 3.63
CA LYS A 149 18.63 -13.45 3.87
C LYS A 149 18.61 -12.93 5.30
N SER A 150 17.43 -12.84 5.91
CA SER A 150 17.27 -12.25 7.25
C SER A 150 17.30 -13.28 8.38
N GLY A 151 17.19 -14.58 8.09
CA GLY A 151 17.04 -15.62 9.10
C GLY A 151 15.68 -15.64 9.80
N VAL A 152 14.79 -14.69 9.50
CA VAL A 152 13.44 -14.60 10.06
C VAL A 152 12.49 -15.48 9.26
N SER A 153 11.69 -16.30 9.94
CA SER A 153 10.73 -17.18 9.26
C SER A 153 9.62 -16.38 8.59
N ARG A 154 9.14 -16.87 7.43
CA ARG A 154 8.01 -16.24 6.72
C ARG A 154 6.75 -16.20 7.56
N GLU A 155 6.45 -17.31 8.25
CA GLU A 155 5.30 -17.40 9.17
C GLU A 155 5.38 -16.33 10.27
N TRP A 156 6.56 -16.06 10.83
CA TRP A 156 6.68 -15.03 11.85
C TRP A 156 6.33 -13.64 11.32
N VAL A 157 6.80 -13.26 10.12
CA VAL A 157 6.44 -11.98 9.50
C VAL A 157 4.97 -11.95 9.09
N ASP A 158 4.51 -13.01 8.41
CA ASP A 158 3.19 -13.10 7.82
C ASP A 158 2.10 -13.16 8.88
N LYS A 159 2.32 -13.80 10.03
CA LYS A 159 1.32 -14.05 11.08
C LYS A 159 1.69 -13.40 12.41
N THR A 160 2.82 -13.78 13.01
CA THR A 160 3.17 -13.37 14.38
C THR A 160 3.30 -11.86 14.52
N LEU A 161 4.14 -11.22 13.68
CA LEU A 161 4.37 -9.78 13.71
C LEU A 161 3.07 -8.98 13.49
N ASN A 162 2.24 -9.41 12.55
CA ASN A 162 0.93 -8.80 12.31
C ASN A 162 0.05 -8.82 13.56
N LEU A 163 -0.05 -9.98 14.21
CA LEU A 163 -0.88 -10.15 15.41
C LEU A 163 -0.30 -9.41 16.61
N ASP A 164 1.02 -9.37 16.76
CA ASP A 164 1.67 -8.69 17.88
C ASP A 164 1.50 -7.16 17.77
N ILE A 165 1.59 -6.62 16.54
CA ILE A 165 1.26 -5.21 16.29
C ILE A 165 -0.20 -4.91 16.62
N LEU A 166 -1.14 -5.74 16.13
CA LEU A 166 -2.55 -5.57 16.42
C LEU A 166 -2.81 -5.60 17.93
N LYS A 167 -2.30 -6.62 18.64
CA LYS A 167 -2.41 -6.72 20.11
C LYS A 167 -1.82 -5.51 20.80
N SER A 168 -0.68 -4.99 20.35
CA SER A 168 -0.08 -3.81 20.98
C SER A 168 -0.94 -2.55 20.84
N VAL A 169 -1.68 -2.42 19.73
CA VAL A 169 -2.66 -1.34 19.56
C VAL A 169 -3.88 -1.57 20.46
N LEU A 170 -4.40 -2.80 20.51
CA LEU A 170 -5.57 -3.14 21.32
C LEU A 170 -5.32 -3.05 22.83
N ASN A 171 -4.10 -3.36 23.27
CA ASN A 171 -3.67 -3.30 24.67
C ASN A 171 -3.34 -1.86 25.12
N ASN A 172 -3.34 -0.89 24.22
CA ASN A 172 -3.16 0.51 24.55
C ASN A 172 -4.54 1.21 24.52
N ASP A 173 -5.05 1.62 25.67
CA ASP A 173 -6.41 2.19 25.77
C ASP A 173 -6.64 3.38 24.83
N SER A 174 -5.65 4.27 24.70
CA SER A 174 -5.76 5.46 23.85
C SER A 174 -5.88 5.11 22.38
N LEU A 175 -5.16 4.10 21.89
CA LEU A 175 -5.23 3.68 20.48
C LEU A 175 -6.37 2.72 20.20
N SER A 176 -6.66 1.82 21.14
CA SER A 176 -7.76 0.85 21.04
C SER A 176 -9.11 1.56 20.88
N GLN A 177 -9.33 2.63 21.66
CA GLN A 177 -10.52 3.48 21.53
C GLN A 177 -10.57 4.27 20.24
N LYS A 178 -9.47 4.43 19.49
CA LYS A 178 -9.41 5.18 18.23
C LYS A 178 -9.44 4.27 17.01
N LEU A 179 -9.07 3.00 17.18
CA LEU A 179 -9.10 2.01 16.11
C LEU A 179 -10.53 1.88 15.54
N SER A 180 -10.66 2.24 14.26
CA SER A 180 -11.92 2.16 13.53
C SER A 180 -11.90 1.06 12.47
N GLN A 181 -10.71 0.73 11.93
CA GLN A 181 -10.57 -0.26 10.87
C GLN A 181 -9.21 -0.94 10.85
N TYR A 182 -9.23 -2.24 10.59
CA TYR A 182 -8.05 -3.06 10.35
C TYR A 182 -8.12 -3.64 8.93
N PHE A 183 -7.19 -3.24 8.07
CA PHE A 183 -7.04 -3.80 6.74
C PHE A 183 -5.92 -4.83 6.72
N LEU A 184 -6.22 -5.99 6.13
CA LEU A 184 -5.29 -7.09 6.05
C LEU A 184 -5.15 -7.57 4.61
N MET A 185 -3.96 -7.45 4.05
CA MET A 185 -3.60 -8.09 2.79
C MET A 185 -3.07 -9.50 3.03
N THR A 186 -3.80 -10.51 2.59
CA THR A 186 -3.37 -11.92 2.72
C THR A 186 -3.04 -12.50 1.34
N SER A 187 -3.62 -13.64 1.02
CA SER A 187 -3.54 -14.31 -0.27
C SER A 187 -4.85 -15.04 -0.49
N PHE A 188 -5.12 -15.43 -1.74
CA PHE A 188 -6.22 -16.33 -2.05
C PHE A 188 -6.18 -17.52 -1.11
N ASN A 189 -7.31 -17.82 -0.50
CA ASN A 189 -7.42 -18.82 0.55
C ASN A 189 -8.62 -19.69 0.24
N ASN A 190 -8.38 -20.92 -0.22
CA ASN A 190 -9.38 -21.97 -0.29
C ASN A 190 -9.07 -23.01 0.78
N PHE A 191 -10.11 -23.51 1.44
CA PHE A 191 -10.04 -24.55 2.47
C PHE A 191 -9.08 -25.69 2.09
N ALA A 192 -9.19 -26.25 0.89
CA ALA A 192 -8.35 -27.36 0.45
C ALA A 192 -6.85 -27.01 0.42
N ILE A 193 -6.50 -25.84 -0.11
CA ILE A 193 -5.10 -25.39 -0.25
C ILE A 193 -4.53 -25.03 1.13
N SER A 194 -5.35 -24.43 2.01
CA SER A 194 -4.93 -24.09 3.38
C SER A 194 -4.59 -25.31 4.23
N THR A 195 -5.12 -26.49 3.90
CA THR A 195 -4.82 -27.75 4.60
C THR A 195 -3.51 -28.38 4.13
N ILE A 196 -3.17 -28.21 2.85
CA ILE A 196 -2.03 -28.87 2.22
C ILE A 196 -0.74 -28.02 2.32
N PHE A 197 -0.87 -26.69 2.22
CA PHE A 197 0.28 -25.79 2.08
C PHE A 197 0.44 -24.89 3.32
N PRO A 198 1.56 -25.01 4.07
CA PRO A 198 1.79 -24.26 5.30
C PRO A 198 1.67 -22.74 5.16
N TYR A 199 2.04 -22.19 3.99
CA TYR A 199 1.91 -20.77 3.68
C TYR A 199 0.45 -20.29 3.78
N PHE A 200 -0.47 -20.99 3.12
CA PHE A 200 -1.90 -20.63 3.12
C PHE A 200 -2.54 -20.92 4.48
N LYS A 201 -2.09 -21.96 5.18
CA LYS A 201 -2.49 -22.22 6.58
C LYS A 201 -2.18 -21.03 7.48
N SER A 202 -0.94 -20.53 7.44
CA SER A 202 -0.52 -19.39 8.25
C SER A 202 -1.34 -18.13 7.98
N LYS A 203 -1.68 -17.86 6.71
CA LYS A 203 -2.52 -16.70 6.34
C LYS A 203 -3.96 -16.88 6.82
N LYS A 204 -4.54 -18.07 6.72
CA LYS A 204 -5.87 -18.38 7.27
C LYS A 204 -5.93 -18.23 8.79
N ASP A 205 -4.90 -18.71 9.49
CA ASP A 205 -4.81 -18.58 10.95
C ASP A 205 -4.73 -17.11 11.37
N LEU A 206 -3.99 -16.30 10.62
CA LEU A 206 -3.90 -14.85 10.84
C LEU A 206 -5.28 -14.20 10.71
N GLU A 207 -6.01 -14.46 9.61
CA GLU A 207 -7.37 -13.92 9.40
C GLU A 207 -8.28 -14.28 10.57
N THR A 208 -8.36 -15.58 10.90
CA THR A 208 -9.22 -16.10 11.98
C THR A 208 -8.85 -15.49 13.34
N THR A 209 -7.55 -15.34 13.62
CA THR A 209 -7.09 -14.80 14.90
C THR A 209 -7.32 -13.29 14.99
N ALA A 210 -7.09 -12.54 13.91
CA ALA A 210 -7.35 -11.10 13.84
C ALA A 210 -8.85 -10.81 14.00
N GLU A 211 -9.72 -11.56 13.32
CA GLU A 211 -11.17 -11.48 13.49
C GLU A 211 -11.59 -11.79 14.94
N LYS A 212 -10.99 -12.79 15.57
CA LYS A 212 -11.27 -13.11 16.99
C LYS A 212 -10.84 -11.99 17.92
N LEU A 213 -9.65 -11.39 17.73
CA LEU A 213 -9.16 -10.28 18.54
C LEU A 213 -10.05 -9.03 18.40
N LEU A 214 -10.54 -8.76 17.19
CA LEU A 214 -11.40 -7.62 16.91
C LEU A 214 -12.87 -7.88 17.23
N ARG A 215 -13.27 -9.12 17.52
CA ARG A 215 -14.66 -9.49 17.81
C ARG A 215 -15.26 -8.66 18.93
N ASP A 216 -14.49 -8.35 19.97
CA ASP A 216 -14.96 -7.61 21.13
C ASP A 216 -14.69 -6.10 21.01
N HIS A 217 -14.07 -5.67 19.90
CA HIS A 217 -13.75 -4.27 19.62
C HIS A 217 -14.78 -3.63 18.68
N ARG A 218 -14.73 -2.29 18.56
CA ARG A 218 -15.60 -1.49 17.67
C ARG A 218 -15.09 -1.44 16.22
N ALA A 219 -13.86 -1.87 15.98
CA ALA A 219 -13.21 -1.74 14.67
C ALA A 219 -13.74 -2.75 13.66
N SER A 220 -13.95 -2.31 12.42
CA SER A 220 -14.23 -3.19 11.29
C SER A 220 -12.94 -3.85 10.79
N ILE A 221 -13.07 -4.97 10.09
CA ILE A 221 -11.94 -5.65 9.46
C ILE A 221 -12.23 -5.88 7.98
N THR A 222 -11.28 -5.48 7.14
CA THR A 222 -11.34 -5.66 5.69
C THR A 222 -10.16 -6.53 5.25
N ILE A 223 -10.45 -7.69 4.68
CA ILE A 223 -9.45 -8.69 4.30
C ILE A 223 -9.44 -8.82 2.77
N LEU A 224 -8.30 -8.53 2.17
CA LEU A 224 -8.08 -8.74 0.74
C LEU A 224 -7.35 -10.07 0.55
N ARG A 225 -7.93 -10.94 -0.28
CA ARG A 225 -7.40 -12.27 -0.62
C ARG A 225 -7.00 -12.30 -2.11
N PRO A 226 -5.95 -11.56 -2.51
CA PRO A 226 -5.54 -11.54 -3.91
C PRO A 226 -4.91 -12.88 -4.31
N GLY A 227 -5.05 -13.23 -5.58
CA GLY A 227 -4.26 -14.25 -6.23
C GLY A 227 -2.79 -13.81 -6.40
N PRO A 228 -2.05 -14.45 -7.32
CA PRO A 228 -0.74 -13.98 -7.73
C PRO A 228 -0.79 -12.50 -8.13
N LEU A 229 0.08 -11.68 -7.52
CA LEU A 229 0.11 -10.25 -7.79
C LEU A 229 0.89 -9.96 -9.07
N VAL A 230 0.24 -9.25 -10.00
CA VAL A 230 0.90 -8.62 -11.15
C VAL A 230 1.49 -7.31 -10.66
N GLY A 231 2.82 -7.25 -10.69
CA GLY A 231 3.57 -6.10 -10.23
C GLY A 231 5.06 -6.39 -10.38
N ARG A 232 5.90 -5.44 -9.96
CA ARG A 232 7.35 -5.60 -10.04
C ARG A 232 8.01 -5.14 -8.75
N HIS A 233 8.81 -6.02 -8.17
CA HIS A 233 9.74 -5.65 -7.11
C HIS A 233 10.96 -4.92 -7.71
N GLY A 234 11.45 -3.89 -7.03
CA GLY A 234 12.62 -3.12 -7.48
C GLY A 234 12.39 -2.29 -8.74
N TYR A 235 13.44 -1.65 -9.24
CA TYR A 235 13.38 -0.74 -10.37
C TYR A 235 13.80 -1.42 -11.68
N LEU A 236 13.08 -1.16 -12.77
CA LEU A 236 13.60 -1.47 -14.11
C LEU A 236 14.53 -0.35 -14.52
N THR A 237 15.83 -0.63 -14.61
CA THR A 237 16.72 0.26 -15.35
C THR A 237 16.31 0.23 -16.82
N PRO A 238 15.78 1.33 -17.40
CA PRO A 238 15.49 1.37 -18.82
C PRO A 238 16.78 1.11 -19.60
N PHE A 239 16.63 0.51 -20.79
CA PHE A 239 17.76 0.48 -21.71
C PHE A 239 18.00 1.90 -22.22
N VAL A 240 19.17 2.44 -21.93
CA VAL A 240 19.59 3.75 -22.45
C VAL A 240 20.34 3.45 -23.74
N VAL A 241 19.74 3.85 -24.86
CA VAL A 241 20.36 3.78 -26.18
C VAL A 241 21.52 4.79 -26.17
N PRO A 242 22.77 4.37 -26.41
CA PRO A 242 23.88 5.30 -26.52
C PRO A 242 23.70 6.21 -27.72
N GLU A 243 24.17 7.45 -27.62
CA GLU A 243 24.23 8.35 -28.77
C GLU A 243 25.16 7.76 -29.84
N LEU A 244 24.67 7.74 -31.08
CA LEU A 244 25.42 7.26 -32.22
C LEU A 244 26.35 8.38 -32.71
N ASP A 245 27.59 8.03 -33.02
CA ASP A 245 28.56 8.90 -33.66
C ASP A 245 28.76 8.52 -35.13
N ASP A 246 29.47 9.37 -35.89
CA ASP A 246 29.76 9.14 -37.32
C ASP A 246 30.66 7.92 -37.58
N HIS A 247 31.18 7.29 -36.51
CA HIS A 247 32.07 6.13 -36.57
C HIS A 247 31.31 4.84 -36.27
N LEU A 248 30.82 4.17 -37.32
CA LEU A 248 30.03 2.94 -37.23
C LEU A 248 30.62 1.88 -36.28
N VAL A 249 31.93 1.65 -36.30
CA VAL A 249 32.58 0.65 -35.43
C VAL A 249 32.53 1.05 -33.95
N HIS A 250 32.75 2.34 -33.66
CA HIS A 250 32.68 2.86 -32.31
C HIS A 250 31.24 2.85 -31.78
N SER A 251 30.28 3.26 -32.61
CA SER A 251 28.85 3.12 -32.33
C SER A 251 28.41 1.69 -32.04
N ILE A 252 28.86 0.70 -32.82
CA ILE A 252 28.59 -0.73 -32.57
C ILE A 252 29.19 -1.16 -31.22
N TYR A 253 30.42 -0.75 -30.92
CA TYR A 253 31.09 -1.07 -29.67
C TYR A 253 30.36 -0.48 -28.44
N GLU A 254 29.99 0.79 -28.48
CA GLU A 254 29.24 1.44 -27.39
C GLU A 254 27.84 0.83 -27.22
N TYR A 255 27.18 0.41 -28.31
CA TYR A 255 25.92 -0.32 -28.24
C TYR A 255 26.07 -1.69 -27.57
N GLN A 256 27.09 -2.48 -27.94
CA GLN A 256 27.40 -3.75 -27.29
C GLN A 256 27.68 -3.58 -25.80
N LYS A 257 28.45 -2.55 -25.44
CA LYS A 257 28.78 -2.19 -24.06
C LYS A 257 27.53 -1.75 -23.27
N ALA A 258 26.63 -0.99 -23.88
CA ALA A 258 25.35 -0.61 -23.29
C ALA A 258 24.46 -1.84 -23.04
N ILE A 259 24.39 -2.77 -24.00
CA ILE A 259 23.68 -4.05 -23.85
C ILE A 259 24.25 -4.84 -22.67
N LEU A 260 25.56 -5.04 -22.62
CA LEU A 260 26.22 -5.78 -21.54
C LEU A 260 25.94 -5.13 -20.19
N ARG A 261 26.11 -3.81 -20.07
CA ARG A 261 25.80 -3.06 -18.84
C ARG A 261 24.34 -3.23 -18.43
N HIS A 262 23.41 -3.19 -19.38
CA HIS A 262 21.98 -3.39 -19.13
C HIS A 262 21.71 -4.81 -18.59
N TYR A 263 22.27 -5.84 -19.22
CA TYR A 263 22.11 -7.22 -18.76
C TYR A 263 22.78 -7.47 -17.40
N THR A 264 23.97 -6.92 -17.15
CA THR A 264 24.63 -7.01 -15.84
C THR A 264 23.79 -6.36 -14.74
N LYS A 265 23.27 -5.16 -14.99
CA LYS A 265 22.34 -4.48 -14.06
C LYS A 265 21.10 -5.33 -13.81
N ARG A 266 20.49 -5.88 -14.87
CA ARG A 266 19.31 -6.75 -14.77
C ARG A 266 19.57 -8.02 -13.96
N ILE A 267 20.70 -8.68 -14.16
CA ILE A 267 21.11 -9.86 -13.38
C ILE A 267 21.31 -9.51 -11.91
N ASN A 268 21.97 -8.37 -11.62
CA ASN A 268 22.15 -7.90 -10.25
C ASN A 268 20.81 -7.60 -9.57
N GLU A 269 19.86 -7.00 -10.28
CA GLU A 269 18.49 -6.80 -9.76
C GLU A 269 17.76 -8.12 -9.51
N TRP A 270 17.93 -9.12 -10.37
CA TRP A 270 17.38 -10.46 -10.17
C TRP A 270 17.98 -11.15 -8.94
N ARG A 271 19.28 -10.96 -8.68
CA ARG A 271 19.95 -11.47 -7.46
C ARG A 271 19.46 -10.74 -6.20
N LYS A 272 19.24 -9.43 -6.27
CA LYS A 272 18.72 -8.63 -5.15
C LYS A 272 17.30 -9.06 -4.77
N VAL A 273 16.39 -9.10 -5.73
CA VAL A 273 14.98 -9.49 -5.51
C VAL A 273 14.83 -10.99 -5.23
N GLY A 274 15.57 -11.82 -5.96
CA GLY A 274 15.49 -13.27 -5.95
C GLY A 274 14.84 -13.82 -7.21
N VAL A 275 15.47 -14.83 -7.82
CA VAL A 275 15.05 -15.43 -9.09
C VAL A 275 13.64 -16.01 -9.01
N ALA A 276 13.30 -16.68 -7.90
CA ALA A 276 11.96 -17.24 -7.69
C ALA A 276 10.87 -16.17 -7.68
N THR A 277 11.12 -15.01 -7.04
CA THR A 277 10.20 -13.88 -7.04
C THR A 277 10.02 -13.32 -8.45
N ARG A 278 11.12 -13.16 -9.22
CA ARG A 278 11.04 -12.72 -10.64
C ARG A 278 10.29 -13.69 -11.53
N ALA A 279 10.51 -14.98 -11.37
CA ALA A 279 9.75 -16.01 -12.10
C ALA A 279 8.26 -15.91 -11.77
N SER A 280 7.92 -15.74 -10.48
CA SER A 280 6.53 -15.54 -10.04
C SER A 280 5.89 -14.29 -10.66
N GLU A 281 6.61 -13.17 -10.77
CA GLU A 281 6.11 -11.95 -11.43
C GLU A 281 5.83 -12.19 -12.93
N ILE A 282 6.70 -12.92 -13.61
CA ILE A 282 6.51 -13.27 -15.03
C ILE A 282 5.29 -14.18 -15.19
N VAL A 283 5.18 -15.22 -14.36
CA VAL A 283 4.04 -16.14 -14.38
C VAL A 283 2.75 -15.38 -14.08
N ALA A 284 2.71 -14.51 -13.08
CA ALA A 284 1.54 -13.70 -12.76
C ALA A 284 1.16 -12.79 -13.94
N LYS A 285 2.13 -12.11 -14.56
CA LYS A 285 1.89 -11.23 -15.72
C LYS A 285 1.36 -11.99 -16.93
N VAL A 286 1.91 -13.17 -17.23
CA VAL A 286 1.48 -13.98 -18.37
C VAL A 286 0.09 -14.57 -18.10
N SER A 287 -0.12 -15.11 -16.90
CA SER A 287 -1.40 -15.73 -16.52
C SER A 287 -2.56 -14.75 -16.39
N TYR A 288 -2.29 -13.48 -16.05
CA TYR A 288 -3.32 -12.42 -16.02
C TYR A 288 -3.99 -12.23 -17.38
N ASN A 289 -3.22 -12.40 -18.47
CA ASN A 289 -3.73 -12.27 -19.84
C ASN A 289 -4.30 -13.59 -20.39
N MET A 290 -4.34 -14.67 -19.60
CA MET A 290 -4.83 -15.98 -20.04
C MET A 290 -6.24 -16.25 -19.53
N PRO A 291 -7.17 -16.69 -20.40
CA PRO A 291 -8.56 -16.97 -20.01
C PRO A 291 -8.72 -18.13 -19.01
N CYS A 292 -7.68 -18.94 -18.78
CA CYS A 292 -7.69 -20.10 -17.88
C CYS A 292 -7.02 -19.85 -16.50
N GLY A 293 -6.74 -18.60 -16.12
CA GLY A 293 -6.02 -18.26 -14.87
C GLY A 293 -6.69 -18.69 -13.56
N LEU A 294 -7.95 -19.14 -13.60
CA LEU A 294 -8.73 -19.57 -12.43
C LEU A 294 -8.09 -20.72 -11.64
N LEU A 295 -7.35 -21.63 -12.28
CA LEU A 295 -6.76 -22.80 -11.62
C LEU A 295 -5.56 -22.46 -10.72
N LEU A 296 -4.85 -21.35 -10.96
CA LEU A 296 -3.66 -20.94 -10.21
C LEU A 296 -3.95 -19.82 -9.19
N GLY A 297 -5.23 -19.50 -8.97
CA GLY A 297 -5.67 -18.27 -8.32
C GLY A 297 -5.67 -17.13 -9.33
N TYR A 298 -6.81 -16.48 -9.50
CA TYR A 298 -6.99 -15.37 -10.44
C TYR A 298 -5.96 -14.25 -10.15
N PRO A 299 -5.00 -13.97 -11.05
CA PRO A 299 -3.99 -12.95 -10.82
C PRO A 299 -4.62 -11.56 -10.77
N VAL A 300 -4.05 -10.64 -9.99
CA VAL A 300 -4.57 -9.27 -9.83
C VAL A 300 -3.42 -8.28 -9.80
N LYS A 301 -3.61 -7.07 -10.33
CA LYS A 301 -2.58 -6.03 -10.22
C LYS A 301 -2.41 -5.57 -8.78
N ALA A 302 -1.16 -5.32 -8.37
CA ALA A 302 -0.86 -4.79 -7.05
C ALA A 302 -1.45 -3.39 -6.86
N GLU A 303 -1.57 -2.63 -7.95
CA GLU A 303 -2.22 -1.32 -8.03
C GLU A 303 -3.72 -1.39 -7.68
N ASP A 304 -4.44 -2.38 -8.21
CA ASP A 304 -5.87 -2.55 -7.93
C ASP A 304 -6.10 -2.93 -6.46
N CYS A 305 -5.22 -3.76 -5.90
CA CYS A 305 -5.22 -4.08 -4.47
C CYS A 305 -5.03 -2.83 -3.61
N ALA A 306 -4.08 -1.97 -3.97
CA ALA A 306 -3.83 -0.72 -3.26
C ALA A 306 -5.01 0.26 -3.38
N PHE A 307 -5.61 0.34 -4.57
CA PHE A 307 -6.78 1.17 -4.83
C PHE A 307 -7.97 0.76 -3.95
N VAL A 308 -8.27 -0.55 -3.84
CA VAL A 308 -9.32 -1.07 -2.95
C VAL A 308 -9.05 -0.69 -1.50
N LEU A 309 -7.83 -0.94 -1.00
CA LEU A 309 -7.46 -0.62 0.38
C LEU A 309 -7.68 0.85 0.71
N VAL A 310 -7.18 1.74 -0.14
CA VAL A 310 -7.28 3.18 0.08
C VAL A 310 -8.73 3.66 -0.07
N THR A 311 -9.44 3.22 -1.10
CA THR A 311 -10.83 3.63 -1.34
C THR A 311 -11.77 3.19 -0.21
N GLU A 312 -11.68 1.94 0.23
CA GLU A 312 -12.48 1.43 1.36
C GLU A 312 -12.17 2.18 2.65
N ARG A 313 -10.90 2.56 2.85
CA ARG A 313 -10.46 3.35 4.01
C ARG A 313 -11.05 4.76 4.00
N MET A 314 -11.10 5.41 2.84
CA MET A 314 -11.71 6.74 2.72
C MET A 314 -13.23 6.68 2.85
N LYS A 315 -13.89 5.67 2.27
CA LYS A 315 -15.33 5.45 2.43
C LYS A 315 -15.73 5.27 3.89
N HIS A 316 -14.96 4.48 4.65
CA HIS A 316 -15.25 4.25 6.07
C HIS A 316 -15.15 5.53 6.90
N PHE A 317 -14.24 6.45 6.53
CA PHE A 317 -14.15 7.75 7.19
C PHE A 317 -15.40 8.63 6.96
N LYS A 318 -16.04 8.57 5.78
CA LYS A 318 -17.28 9.32 5.48
C LYS A 318 -18.50 8.75 6.20
N SER A 319 -18.51 7.46 6.54
CA SER A 319 -19.60 6.80 7.27
C SER A 319 -19.61 7.22 8.74
N THR A 320 -20.36 8.26 9.08
CA THR A 320 -20.52 8.76 10.46
C THR A 320 -21.23 7.77 11.39
N SER A 321 -21.91 6.75 10.86
CA SER A 321 -22.43 5.65 11.66
C SER A 321 -21.37 4.55 11.80
N LEU A 322 -21.00 4.27 13.05
CA LEU A 322 -20.40 3.01 13.46
C LEU A 322 -21.43 1.90 13.18
N GLU A 323 -21.59 1.50 11.92
CA GLU A 323 -22.33 0.29 11.59
C GLU A 323 -21.68 -0.90 12.34
N PRO A 324 -22.48 -1.90 12.74
CA PRO A 324 -22.00 -3.01 13.53
C PRO A 324 -20.84 -3.73 12.83
N ARG A 325 -19.82 -4.08 13.63
CA ARG A 325 -18.72 -5.02 13.38
C ARG A 325 -18.83 -5.75 12.04
N LYS A 326 -18.30 -5.13 10.98
CA LYS A 326 -18.33 -5.70 9.64
C LYS A 326 -17.00 -6.36 9.31
N VAL A 327 -17.04 -7.66 9.04
CA VAL A 327 -15.95 -8.40 8.39
C VAL A 327 -16.23 -8.35 6.89
N THR A 328 -15.35 -7.71 6.13
CA THR A 328 -15.48 -7.62 4.67
C THR A 328 -14.35 -8.39 4.01
N TYR A 329 -14.69 -9.25 3.04
CA TYR A 329 -13.71 -9.97 2.25
C TYR A 329 -13.76 -9.51 0.80
N PHE A 330 -12.58 -9.34 0.20
CA PHE A 330 -12.41 -9.08 -1.21
C PHE A 330 -11.67 -10.24 -1.88
N SER A 331 -12.36 -10.95 -2.76
CA SER A 331 -11.75 -11.94 -3.65
C SER A 331 -10.97 -11.27 -4.76
N SER A 332 -10.15 -12.05 -5.47
CA SER A 332 -9.33 -11.56 -6.57
C SER A 332 -10.16 -10.91 -7.69
N GLN A 333 -11.30 -11.51 -8.06
CA GLN A 333 -12.21 -10.94 -9.08
C GLN A 333 -12.92 -9.68 -8.58
N GLN A 334 -13.26 -9.63 -7.28
CA GLN A 334 -13.85 -8.43 -6.69
C GLN A 334 -12.87 -7.27 -6.69
N ILE A 335 -11.58 -7.53 -6.47
CA ILE A 335 -10.52 -6.50 -6.51
C ILE A 335 -10.35 -5.97 -7.95
N ASP A 336 -10.19 -6.85 -8.94
CA ASP A 336 -9.93 -6.44 -10.33
C ASP A 336 -11.12 -5.64 -10.91
N SER A 337 -12.36 -6.07 -10.64
CA SER A 337 -13.57 -5.35 -11.05
C SER A 337 -13.94 -4.15 -10.16
N TYR A 338 -13.17 -3.86 -9.09
CA TYR A 338 -13.57 -2.86 -8.12
C TYR A 338 -13.54 -1.45 -8.71
N LYS A 339 -12.45 -1.12 -9.43
CA LYS A 339 -12.26 0.22 -9.99
C LYS A 339 -13.37 0.59 -10.98
N GLU A 340 -13.67 -0.32 -11.91
CA GLU A 340 -14.77 -0.14 -12.88
C GLU A 340 -16.12 0.08 -12.19
N LYS A 341 -16.39 -0.66 -11.10
CA LYS A 341 -17.62 -0.47 -10.33
C LYS A 341 -17.70 0.90 -9.67
N ILE A 342 -16.59 1.42 -9.13
CA ILE A 342 -16.58 2.75 -8.52
C ILE A 342 -16.75 3.84 -9.58
N GLU A 343 -16.02 3.74 -10.68
CA GLU A 343 -16.12 4.70 -11.79
C GLU A 343 -17.51 4.71 -12.43
N ALA A 344 -18.25 3.60 -12.43
CA ALA A 344 -19.62 3.56 -12.89
C ALA A 344 -20.64 4.23 -11.95
N HIS A 345 -20.27 4.54 -10.70
CA HIS A 345 -21.14 5.19 -9.70
C HIS A 345 -20.76 6.66 -9.44
N ILE A 346 -19.68 7.14 -10.03
CA ILE A 346 -19.28 8.56 -10.07
C ILE A 346 -19.79 9.14 -11.37
#